data_AF-A0A530QR40-F1
#
_entry.id   AF-A0A530QR40-F1
#
_cell.length_a   1.000
_cell.length_b   1.000
_cell.length_c   1.000
_cell.angle_alpha   90.00
_cell.angle_beta   90.00
_cell.angle_gamma   90.00
#
_symmetry.space_group_name_H-M   'P 1'
#
loop_
_entity.id
_entity.type
_entity.pdbx_description
1 polymer ?
#
loop_
_entity_poly.entity_id
_entity_poly.type
_entity_poly.pdbx_seq_one_letter_code
_entity_poly.pdbx_strand_id
1 'polypeptide(L)'
;MNDTSKRRDFLKLGMAGLATAGVVAAAATVDAKKAAAQAAPDSLLRTVLDRGKLIVGTGSTNAPWHFENDAGELVGMDITMGRILAKG
;
A
#
# COMPACT_ATOMS: atom_id res chain seq x y z
N MET A 1 30.93 1.69 41.42
CA MET A 1 29.70 2.12 40.72
C MET A 1 29.47 1.26 39.49
N ASN A 2 28.22 0.83 39.29
CA ASN A 2 27.77 -0.25 38.39
C ASN A 2 27.96 0.00 36.88
N ASP A 3 28.72 -0.87 36.20
CA ASP A 3 28.85 -0.87 34.73
C ASP A 3 27.95 -1.93 34.06
N THR A 4 27.76 -3.08 34.72
CA THR A 4 26.85 -4.16 34.28
C THR A 4 25.38 -3.75 34.25
N SER A 5 24.97 -2.80 35.10
CA SER A 5 23.59 -2.31 35.17
C SER A 5 23.23 -1.42 33.97
N LYS A 6 24.19 -0.64 33.45
CA LYS A 6 23.98 0.26 32.30
C LYS A 6 23.78 -0.50 30.99
N ARG A 7 24.51 -1.61 30.79
CA ARG A 7 24.37 -2.46 29.59
C ARG A 7 23.01 -3.17 29.54
N ARG A 8 22.48 -3.57 30.70
CA ARG A 8 21.15 -4.19 30.82
C ARG A 8 20.03 -3.19 30.56
N ASP A 9 20.18 -1.94 30.97
CA ASP A 9 19.19 -0.90 30.67
C ASP A 9 19.24 -0.46 29.20
N PHE A 10 20.42 -0.43 28.58
CA PHE A 10 20.55 -0.15 27.15
C PHE A 10 19.91 -1.24 26.27
N LEU A 11 20.05 -2.52 26.66
CA LEU A 11 19.43 -3.65 25.95
C LEU A 11 17.89 -3.67 26.11
N LYS A 12 17.38 -3.30 27.28
CA LYS A 12 15.93 -3.13 27.50
C LYS A 12 15.34 -1.98 26.67
N LEU A 13 16.09 -0.89 26.52
CA LEU A 13 15.67 0.26 25.72
C LEU A 13 15.63 -0.08 24.22
N GLY A 14 16.62 -0.84 23.73
CA GLY A 14 16.65 -1.33 22.34
C GLY A 14 15.55 -2.34 22.03
N MET A 15 15.21 -3.23 22.96
CA MET A 15 14.10 -4.17 22.81
C MET A 15 12.73 -3.52 22.94
N ALA A 16 12.58 -2.47 23.75
CA ALA A 16 11.36 -1.67 23.80
C ALA A 16 11.13 -0.92 22.47
N GLY A 17 12.20 -0.42 21.83
CA GLY A 17 12.14 0.20 20.50
C GLY A 17 11.76 -0.78 19.38
N LEU A 18 12.29 -2.01 19.41
CA LEU A 18 11.94 -3.05 18.44
C LEU A 18 10.54 -3.65 18.67
N ALA A 19 10.12 -3.79 19.94
CA ALA A 19 8.79 -4.25 20.30
C ALA A 19 7.73 -3.21 19.94
N THR A 20 7.99 -1.92 20.12
CA THR A 20 7.07 -0.84 19.70
C THR A 20 7.00 -0.71 18.17
N ALA A 21 8.12 -0.79 17.45
CA ALA A 21 8.11 -0.81 15.99
C ALA A 21 7.42 -2.06 15.41
N GLY A 22 7.65 -3.23 16.01
CA GLY A 22 6.99 -4.48 15.65
C GLY A 22 5.50 -4.49 15.97
N VAL A 23 5.09 -3.89 17.10
CA VAL A 23 3.67 -3.74 17.48
C VAL A 23 2.96 -2.73 16.58
N VAL A 24 3.60 -1.64 16.16
CA VAL A 24 3.00 -0.67 15.23
C VAL A 24 2.84 -1.28 13.83
N ALA A 25 3.83 -2.02 13.34
CA ALA A 25 3.72 -2.74 12.06
C ALA A 25 2.70 -3.90 12.13
N ALA A 26 2.63 -4.62 13.24
CA ALA A 26 1.64 -5.67 13.47
C ALA A 26 0.21 -5.09 13.63
N ALA A 27 0.05 -3.96 14.32
CA ALA A 27 -1.24 -3.30 14.47
C ALA A 27 -1.77 -2.80 13.11
N ALA A 28 -0.92 -2.15 12.30
CA ALA A 28 -1.30 -1.69 10.96
C ALA A 28 -1.73 -2.84 10.02
N THR A 29 -1.09 -4.01 10.12
CA THR A 29 -1.47 -5.19 9.33
C THR A 29 -2.72 -5.91 9.86
N VAL A 30 -3.00 -5.83 11.17
CA VAL A 30 -4.23 -6.34 11.78
C VAL A 30 -5.45 -5.49 11.37
N ASP A 31 -5.31 -4.17 11.33
CA ASP A 31 -6.40 -3.27 10.91
C ASP A 31 -6.79 -3.46 9.44
N ALA A 32 -5.81 -3.58 8.54
CA ALA A 32 -6.07 -3.84 7.12
C ALA A 32 -6.78 -5.19 6.89
N LYS A 33 -6.38 -6.24 7.61
CA LYS A 33 -7.04 -7.56 7.55
C LYS A 33 -8.46 -7.52 8.13
N LYS A 34 -8.69 -6.76 9.21
CA LYS A 34 -10.00 -6.62 9.83
C LYS A 34 -10.98 -5.85 8.94
N ALA A 35 -10.51 -4.80 8.27
CA ALA A 35 -11.31 -4.06 7.29
C ALA A 35 -11.69 -4.95 6.08
N ALA A 36 -10.75 -5.75 5.57
CA ALA A 36 -11.03 -6.71 4.50
C ALA A 36 -12.05 -7.80 4.91
N ALA A 37 -12.09 -8.18 6.19
CA ALA A 37 -13.05 -9.16 6.73
C ALA A 37 -14.47 -8.60 6.92
N GLN A 38 -14.66 -7.28 6.93
CA GLN A 38 -15.98 -6.65 7.01
C GLN A 38 -16.62 -6.35 5.65
N ALA A 39 -15.86 -6.42 4.56
CA ALA A 39 -16.41 -6.27 3.23
C ALA A 39 -17.33 -7.46 2.91
N ALA A 40 -18.49 -7.17 2.28
CA ALA A 40 -19.34 -8.22 1.75
C ALA A 40 -18.54 -9.12 0.79
N PRO A 41 -18.75 -10.45 0.81
CA PRO A 41 -17.97 -11.39 0.01
C PRO A 41 -18.05 -11.14 -1.50
N ASP A 42 -19.08 -10.43 -1.97
CA ASP A 42 -19.31 -10.00 -3.35
C ASP A 42 -18.86 -8.55 -3.65
N SER A 43 -18.13 -7.91 -2.72
CA SER A 43 -17.65 -6.54 -2.92
C SER A 43 -16.73 -6.43 -4.14
N LEU A 44 -16.98 -5.41 -4.96
CA LEU A 44 -16.13 -5.07 -6.10
C LEU A 44 -14.69 -4.79 -5.66
N LEU A 45 -14.50 -4.10 -4.54
CA LEU A 45 -13.16 -3.81 -4.02
C LEU A 45 -12.42 -5.12 -3.69
N ARG A 46 -13.09 -6.07 -3.03
CA ARG A 46 -12.50 -7.36 -2.69
C ARG A 46 -12.14 -8.14 -3.96
N THR A 47 -13.03 -8.14 -4.95
CA THR A 47 -12.80 -8.74 -6.27
C THR A 47 -11.57 -8.15 -6.97
N VAL A 48 -11.41 -6.82 -6.93
CA VAL A 48 -10.27 -6.12 -7.55
C VAL A 48 -8.96 -6.45 -6.80
N LEU A 49 -9.00 -6.44 -5.46
CA LEU A 49 -7.84 -6.76 -4.62
C LEU A 49 -7.41 -8.22 -4.78
N ASP A 50 -8.35 -9.17 -4.78
CA ASP A 50 -8.05 -10.60 -4.99
C ASP A 50 -7.49 -10.87 -6.38
N ARG A 51 -7.92 -10.11 -7.39
CA ARG A 51 -7.34 -10.16 -8.74
C ARG A 51 -5.90 -9.64 -8.80
N GLY A 52 -5.47 -8.83 -7.83
CA GLY A 52 -4.11 -8.27 -7.77
C GLY A 52 -3.79 -7.25 -8.87
N LYS A 53 -4.80 -6.75 -9.61
CA LYS A 53 -4.64 -5.69 -10.62
C LYS A 53 -5.90 -4.85 -10.80
N LEU A 54 -5.69 -3.55 -10.93
CA LEU A 54 -6.72 -2.58 -11.34
C LEU A 54 -6.87 -2.61 -12.85
N ILE A 55 -8.11 -2.73 -13.34
CA ILE A 55 -8.45 -2.63 -14.76
C ILE A 55 -9.16 -1.28 -14.95
N VAL A 56 -8.64 -0.47 -15.86
CA VAL A 56 -9.16 0.87 -16.17
C VAL A 56 -9.58 0.90 -17.63
N GLY A 57 -10.85 1.20 -17.90
CA GLY A 57 -11.34 1.46 -19.26
C GLY A 57 -11.18 2.94 -19.61
N THR A 58 -10.71 3.26 -20.81
CA THR A 58 -10.48 4.64 -21.29
C THR A 58 -10.42 4.66 -22.83
N GLY A 59 -10.30 5.85 -23.45
CA GLY A 59 -10.13 6.02 -24.90
C GLY A 59 -8.67 6.30 -25.29
N SER A 60 -8.40 6.51 -26.59
CA SER A 60 -7.04 6.72 -27.12
C SER A 60 -6.86 7.96 -28.02
N THR A 61 -7.87 8.85 -28.10
CA THR A 61 -7.87 9.96 -29.08
C THR A 61 -8.15 11.35 -28.48
N ASN A 62 -8.18 11.49 -27.15
CA ASN A 62 -8.58 12.73 -26.48
C ASN A 62 -7.44 13.33 -25.65
N ALA A 63 -6.49 13.98 -26.31
CA ALA A 63 -5.44 14.73 -25.63
C ALA A 63 -6.01 15.95 -24.87
N PRO A 64 -5.50 16.30 -23.67
CA PRO A 64 -4.37 15.69 -22.95
C PRO A 64 -4.77 14.57 -21.97
N TRP A 65 -6.02 14.11 -21.99
CA TRP A 65 -6.59 13.20 -20.98
C TRP A 65 -6.15 11.75 -21.19
N HIS A 66 -6.42 11.21 -22.37
CA HIS A 66 -6.07 9.84 -22.75
C HIS A 66 -5.86 9.75 -24.27
N PHE A 67 -4.62 9.50 -24.68
CA PHE A 67 -4.24 9.45 -26.09
C PHE A 67 -3.05 8.54 -26.35
N GLU A 68 -2.90 8.08 -27.59
CA GLU A 68 -1.71 7.34 -28.05
C GLU A 68 -0.62 8.33 -28.49
N ASN A 69 0.62 8.14 -28.03
CA ASN A 69 1.77 8.92 -28.49
C ASN A 69 2.37 8.32 -29.78
N ASP A 70 3.39 8.98 -30.33
CA ASP A 70 4.07 8.51 -31.56
C ASP A 70 4.74 7.13 -31.41
N ALA A 71 4.97 6.66 -30.19
CA ALA A 71 5.52 5.34 -29.89
C ALA A 71 4.44 4.24 -29.75
N GLY A 72 3.17 4.59 -29.92
CA GLY A 72 2.05 3.66 -29.76
C GLY A 72 1.63 3.42 -28.31
N GLU A 73 2.10 4.25 -27.38
CA GLU A 73 1.82 4.09 -25.96
C GLU A 73 0.62 4.94 -25.55
N LEU A 74 -0.26 4.34 -24.75
CA LEU A 74 -1.35 5.07 -24.12
C LEU A 74 -0.80 5.96 -22.99
N VAL A 75 -0.99 7.27 -23.13
CA VAL A 75 -0.51 8.33 -22.25
C VAL A 75 -1.59 9.37 -21.97
N GLY A 76 -1.30 10.33 -21.07
CA GLY A 76 -2.21 11.40 -20.68
C GLY A 76 -2.45 11.46 -19.17
N MET A 77 -3.26 12.43 -18.74
CA MET A 77 -3.57 12.65 -17.33
C MET A 77 -4.27 11.44 -16.70
N ASP A 78 -5.33 10.94 -17.33
CA ASP A 78 -6.14 9.84 -16.78
C ASP A 78 -5.34 8.54 -16.72
N ILE A 79 -4.47 8.32 -17.69
CA ILE A 79 -3.56 7.18 -17.74
C ILE A 79 -2.56 7.24 -16.59
N THR A 80 -1.99 8.42 -16.35
CA THR A 80 -1.05 8.63 -15.25
C THR A 80 -1.74 8.39 -13.91
N MET A 81 -2.95 8.92 -13.72
CA MET A 81 -3.75 8.70 -12.52
C MET A 81 -4.08 7.22 -12.30
N GLY A 82 -4.52 6.50 -13.35
CA GLY A 82 -4.77 5.07 -13.29
C GLY A 82 -3.54 4.27 -12.85
N ARG A 83 -2.35 4.62 -13.37
CA ARG A 83 -1.08 3.99 -12.98
C ARG A 83 -0.69 4.30 -11.53
N ILE A 84 -0.95 5.53 -11.04
CA ILE A 84 -0.68 5.90 -9.64
C ILE A 84 -1.61 5.11 -8.71
N LEU A 85 -2.91 5.08 -8.98
CA LEU A 85 -3.89 4.36 -8.18
C LEU A 85 -3.62 2.85 -8.14
N ALA A 86 -3.14 2.27 -9.24
CA ALA A 86 -2.83 0.84 -9.31
C ALA A 86 -1.63 0.43 -8.45
N LYS A 87 -0.78 1.37 -7.99
CA LYS A 87 0.39 1.04 -7.16
C LYS A 87 0.03 0.77 -5.69
N GLY A 88 -1.13 1.25 -5.22
CA GLY A 88 -1.58 1.09 -3.84
C GLY A 88 -0.83 1.99 -2.85
#